data_AF-Q5JB55-F1
#
_entry.id   AF-Q5JB55-F1
#
_cell.length_a   1.000
_cell.length_b   1.000
_cell.length_c   1.000
_cell.angle_alpha   90.00
_cell.angle_beta   90.00
_cell.angle_gamma   90.00
#
_symmetry.space_group_name_H-M   'P 1'
#
loop_
_entity.id
_entity.type
_entity.pdbx_description
1 polymer ?
#
loop_
_entity_poly.entity_id
_entity_poly.type
_entity_poly.pdbx_seq_one_letter_code
_entity_poly.pdbx_strand_id
1 'polypeptide(L)'
;MKRQVIVAQGTVEGLAAEDQGITVFRGVPFAQPPVGGLRWRAPQPALPWDGVLQAFDFGPTAMQPTPGASDDFYDREWGTDPAVPMSEDCLYLNIWTPALRGYGADSMVTSEKLPVMVWIYGGAYQCGGTFEKEFDGTHLAANGVVVVSVAYRLNAFGFMTHPLLHEEAVERGDGEPYANFGFLDQRAGIQWVKENIAKFGGDPENITVFGQSAGAASVLAQICSPMNHGLFQKAIMQSGAGLGYFNARQDTLEHAQANGIRLFEALGVSTLEQARAIPARTVLEAAESLPVPPDSGREDDWSMIVN
;
A
#
# COMPACT_ATOMS: atom_id res chain seq x y z
N MET A 1 7.69 -6.33 -25.70
CA MET A 1 8.90 -5.51 -25.95
C MET A 1 9.38 -4.94 -24.62
N LYS A 2 10.69 -4.89 -24.35
CA LYS A 2 11.24 -4.37 -23.08
C LYS A 2 11.56 -2.88 -23.20
N ARG A 3 11.30 -2.10 -22.15
CA ARG A 3 11.52 -0.64 -22.09
C ARG A 3 12.11 -0.26 -20.74
N GLN A 4 13.08 0.65 -20.73
CA GLN A 4 13.83 1.01 -19.52
C GLN A 4 13.60 2.46 -19.11
N VAL A 5 13.56 2.70 -17.80
CA VAL A 5 13.47 4.03 -17.18
C VAL A 5 14.48 4.11 -16.04
N ILE A 6 15.17 5.24 -15.92
CA ILE A 6 16.14 5.48 -14.85
C ILE A 6 15.49 6.35 -13.78
N VAL A 7 15.30 5.78 -12.58
CA VAL A 7 14.84 6.45 -11.36
C VAL A 7 16.01 6.66 -10.41
N ALA A 8 15.78 7.36 -9.28
CA ALA A 8 16.85 7.64 -8.32
C ALA A 8 17.52 6.39 -7.75
N GLN A 9 16.75 5.32 -7.54
CA GLN A 9 17.23 4.06 -6.96
C GLN A 9 17.93 3.14 -7.98
N GLY A 10 17.74 3.35 -9.28
CA GLY A 10 18.35 2.51 -10.31
C GLY A 10 17.57 2.47 -11.63
N THR A 11 17.93 1.53 -12.49
CA THR A 11 17.24 1.32 -13.77
C THR A 11 16.12 0.30 -13.59
N VAL A 12 14.93 0.61 -14.10
CA VAL A 12 13.74 -0.27 -14.11
C VAL A 12 13.42 -0.66 -15.55
N GLU A 13 13.22 -1.95 -15.81
CA GLU A 13 12.79 -2.49 -17.10
C GLU A 13 11.36 -3.02 -17.02
N GLY A 14 10.46 -2.48 -17.84
CA GLY A 14 9.07 -2.90 -17.97
C GLY A 14 8.79 -3.58 -19.31
N LEU A 15 7.55 -4.04 -19.47
CA LEU A 15 7.06 -4.70 -20.68
C LEU A 15 6.01 -3.84 -21.38
N ALA A 16 6.06 -3.80 -22.71
CA ALA A 16 4.94 -3.32 -23.49
C ALA A 16 3.73 -4.26 -23.35
N ALA A 17 2.54 -3.69 -23.16
CA ALA A 17 1.26 -4.41 -23.21
C ALA A 17 0.99 -4.98 -24.61
N GLU A 18 -0.06 -5.79 -24.75
CA GLU A 18 -0.39 -6.50 -26.00
C GLU A 18 -0.54 -5.56 -27.22
N ASP A 19 -1.14 -4.38 -27.03
CA ASP A 19 -1.32 -3.36 -28.07
C ASP A 19 -0.04 -2.54 -28.39
N GLN A 20 1.05 -2.82 -27.66
CA GLN A 20 2.35 -2.12 -27.65
C GLN A 20 2.30 -0.60 -27.36
N GLY A 21 1.11 -0.04 -27.17
CA GLY A 21 0.87 1.37 -26.91
C GLY A 21 1.17 1.73 -25.45
N ILE A 22 0.97 0.79 -24.54
CA ILE A 22 1.21 0.95 -23.10
C ILE A 22 2.48 0.21 -22.68
N THR A 23 3.25 0.83 -21.78
CA THR A 23 4.33 0.16 -21.05
C THR A 23 3.91 -0.06 -19.62
N VAL A 24 4.13 -1.27 -19.12
CA VAL A 24 3.78 -1.70 -17.77
C VAL A 24 5.06 -2.02 -17.01
N PHE A 25 5.19 -1.45 -15.81
CA PHE A 25 6.22 -1.77 -14.84
C PHE A 25 5.51 -2.32 -13.61
N ARG A 26 5.76 -3.56 -13.22
CA ARG A 26 5.14 -4.20 -12.05
C ARG A 26 6.19 -4.53 -10.99
N GLY A 27 5.84 -4.40 -9.73
CA GLY A 27 6.75 -4.76 -8.63
C GLY A 27 7.94 -3.79 -8.47
N VAL A 28 7.75 -2.49 -8.67
CA VAL A 28 8.81 -1.49 -8.42
C VAL A 28 8.82 -1.15 -6.93
N PRO A 29 9.93 -1.36 -6.19
CA PRO A 29 9.98 -1.07 -4.75
C PRO A 29 9.97 0.45 -4.51
N PHE A 30 9.06 0.91 -3.66
CA PHE A 30 9.02 2.32 -3.25
C PHE A 30 9.52 2.54 -1.81
N ALA A 31 9.61 1.46 -1.02
CA ALA A 31 10.15 1.46 0.32
C ALA A 31 11.00 0.21 0.57
N GLN A 32 11.78 0.22 1.65
CA GLN A 32 12.44 -0.98 2.16
C GLN A 32 11.41 -2.00 2.66
N PRO A 33 11.73 -3.31 2.59
CA PRO A 33 10.88 -4.35 3.16
C PRO A 33 10.61 -4.07 4.65
N PRO A 34 9.34 -3.97 5.10
CA PRO A 34 8.99 -3.67 6.48
C PRO A 34 9.08 -4.93 7.38
N VAL A 35 10.23 -5.61 7.31
CA VAL A 35 10.49 -6.90 7.99
C VAL A 35 11.46 -6.72 9.16
N GLY A 36 11.46 -7.69 10.08
CA GLY A 36 12.38 -7.68 11.23
C GLY A 36 12.26 -6.39 12.04
N GLY A 37 13.38 -5.66 12.21
CA GLY A 37 13.40 -4.38 12.92
C GLY A 37 12.55 -3.27 12.28
N LEU A 38 12.17 -3.42 11.00
CA LEU A 38 11.28 -2.48 10.29
C LEU A 38 9.79 -2.86 10.40
N ARG A 39 9.46 -4.03 10.97
CA ARG A 39 8.06 -4.37 11.26
C ARG A 39 7.50 -3.36 12.27
N TRP A 40 6.34 -2.80 11.95
CA TRP A 40 5.69 -1.72 12.71
C TRP A 40 6.58 -0.47 12.87
N ARG A 41 7.27 -0.09 11.80
CA ARG A 41 7.93 1.21 11.63
C ARG A 41 7.34 1.94 10.43
N ALA A 42 7.46 3.27 10.42
CA ALA A 42 7.20 4.05 9.21
C ALA A 42 8.06 3.53 8.04
N PRO A 43 7.51 3.47 6.81
CA PRO A 43 8.22 2.96 5.65
C PRO A 43 9.50 3.77 5.40
N GLN A 44 10.61 3.06 5.26
CA GLN A 44 11.91 3.67 4.98
C GLN A 44 12.12 3.75 3.45
N PRO A 45 12.79 4.78 2.92
CA PRO A 45 13.02 4.92 1.48
C PRO A 45 13.69 3.67 0.89
N ALA A 46 13.22 3.24 -0.29
CA ALA A 46 13.83 2.11 -1.00
C ALA A 46 15.34 2.33 -1.20
N LEU A 47 16.11 1.27 -0.95
CA LEU A 47 17.55 1.27 -1.21
C LEU A 47 17.82 1.26 -2.71
N PRO A 48 18.95 1.84 -3.17
CA PRO A 48 19.36 1.67 -4.55
C PRO A 48 19.67 0.19 -4.85
N TRP A 49 19.47 -0.21 -6.11
CA TRP A 49 19.82 -1.54 -6.59
C TRP A 49 20.85 -1.46 -7.72
N ASP A 50 21.70 -2.48 -7.79
CA ASP A 50 22.67 -2.61 -8.87
C ASP A 50 22.01 -3.20 -10.13
N GLY A 51 22.45 -2.72 -11.30
CA GLY A 51 21.98 -3.22 -12.59
C GLY A 51 20.56 -2.76 -12.94
N VAL A 52 19.79 -3.68 -13.54
CA VAL A 52 18.45 -3.41 -14.08
C VAL A 52 17.42 -4.26 -13.35
N LEU A 53 16.48 -3.61 -12.67
CA LEU A 53 15.34 -4.27 -12.04
C LEU A 53 14.33 -4.70 -13.12
N GLN A 54 14.02 -5.98 -13.17
CA GLN A 54 13.01 -6.54 -14.08
C GLN A 54 11.62 -6.42 -13.45
N ALA A 55 10.89 -5.36 -13.83
CA ALA A 55 9.56 -5.04 -13.31
C ALA A 55 8.45 -5.68 -14.18
N PHE A 56 8.46 -7.01 -14.29
CA PHE A 56 7.57 -7.75 -15.18
C PHE A 56 6.35 -8.34 -14.47
N ASP A 57 6.56 -8.75 -13.23
CA ASP A 57 5.60 -9.42 -12.38
C ASP A 57 5.25 -8.52 -11.19
N PHE A 58 4.05 -8.71 -10.64
CA PHE A 58 3.67 -8.01 -9.41
C PHE A 58 4.56 -8.45 -8.26
N GLY A 59 4.85 -7.51 -7.35
CA GLY A 59 5.46 -7.84 -6.06
C GLY A 59 4.52 -8.70 -5.20
N PRO A 60 5.01 -9.29 -4.11
CA PRO A 60 4.16 -10.04 -3.19
C PRO A 60 3.03 -9.19 -2.64
N THR A 61 1.87 -9.80 -2.43
CA THR A 61 0.79 -9.17 -1.68
C THR A 61 1.14 -9.04 -0.21
N ALA A 62 0.61 -8.02 0.45
CA ALA A 62 0.76 -7.84 1.89
C ALA A 62 0.15 -9.02 2.63
N MET A 63 0.73 -9.37 3.78
CA MET A 63 0.18 -10.37 4.69
C MET A 63 -1.30 -10.10 5.00
N GLN A 64 -2.16 -11.05 4.65
CA GLN A 64 -3.61 -10.95 4.75
C GLN A 64 -4.26 -12.35 4.79
N PRO A 65 -5.53 -12.49 5.21
CA PRO A 65 -6.28 -13.72 5.06
C PRO A 65 -6.18 -14.23 3.62
N THR A 66 -5.93 -15.52 3.40
CA THR A 66 -5.79 -16.05 2.04
C THR A 66 -7.13 -15.96 1.31
N PRO A 67 -7.24 -15.17 0.23
CA PRO A 67 -8.53 -15.03 -0.44
C PRO A 67 -8.92 -16.31 -1.18
N GLY A 68 -10.21 -16.64 -1.17
CA GLY A 68 -10.77 -17.88 -1.71
C GLY A 68 -10.72 -19.09 -0.75
N ALA A 69 -10.44 -18.87 0.53
CA ALA A 69 -10.44 -19.90 1.57
C ALA A 69 -11.83 -20.10 2.22
N SER A 70 -12.80 -19.21 1.98
CA SER A 70 -14.18 -19.29 2.43
C SER A 70 -15.19 -19.08 1.29
N ASP A 71 -16.46 -19.40 1.56
CA ASP A 71 -17.57 -19.19 0.61
C ASP A 71 -18.21 -17.79 0.75
N ASP A 72 -17.63 -16.90 1.58
CA ASP A 72 -18.18 -15.57 1.84
C ASP A 72 -18.15 -14.69 0.59
N PHE A 73 -19.14 -13.80 0.46
CA PHE A 73 -19.32 -12.96 -0.73
C PHE A 73 -18.05 -12.20 -1.11
N TYR A 74 -17.41 -11.53 -0.15
CA TYR A 74 -16.20 -10.76 -0.40
C TYR A 74 -14.99 -11.65 -0.68
N ASP A 75 -14.91 -12.84 -0.09
CA ASP A 75 -13.83 -13.78 -0.38
C ASP A 75 -13.91 -14.33 -1.81
N ARG A 76 -15.14 -14.51 -2.32
CA ARG A 76 -15.41 -14.90 -3.70
C ARG A 76 -15.28 -13.75 -4.70
N GLU A 77 -15.65 -12.53 -4.30
CA GLU A 77 -15.57 -11.33 -5.13
C GLU A 77 -14.12 -10.89 -5.34
N TRP A 78 -13.31 -10.95 -4.28
CA TRP A 78 -11.89 -10.56 -4.30
C TRP A 78 -10.95 -11.76 -4.42
N GLY A 79 -11.47 -12.91 -4.87
CA GLY A 79 -10.77 -14.19 -4.95
C GLY A 79 -9.47 -14.09 -5.76
N THR A 80 -8.37 -13.84 -5.07
CA THR A 80 -7.04 -13.72 -5.64
C THR A 80 -6.59 -15.07 -6.17
N ASP A 81 -5.84 -15.07 -7.27
CA ASP A 81 -5.11 -16.25 -7.68
C ASP A 81 -4.22 -16.72 -6.50
N PRO A 82 -4.42 -17.93 -5.95
CA PRO A 82 -3.62 -18.41 -4.82
C PRO A 82 -2.12 -18.56 -5.17
N ALA A 83 -1.77 -18.44 -6.46
CA ALA A 83 -0.39 -18.37 -6.91
C ALA A 83 0.30 -17.02 -6.62
N VAL A 84 -0.43 -15.96 -6.24
CA VAL A 84 0.19 -14.67 -5.89
C VAL A 84 0.99 -14.82 -4.60
N PRO A 85 2.32 -14.58 -4.60
CA PRO A 85 3.12 -14.67 -3.40
C PRO A 85 2.63 -13.69 -2.33
N MET A 86 2.65 -14.09 -1.06
CA MET A 86 2.31 -13.25 0.08
C MET A 86 3.51 -13.09 1.00
N SER A 87 3.81 -11.86 1.41
CA SER A 87 4.98 -11.52 2.23
C SER A 87 4.76 -10.23 3.01
N GLU A 88 5.55 -10.04 4.06
CA GLU A 88 5.71 -8.70 4.68
C GLU A 88 6.55 -7.77 3.78
N ASP A 89 7.43 -8.34 2.96
CA ASP A 89 8.08 -7.62 1.87
C ASP A 89 7.08 -7.40 0.74
N CYS A 90 6.26 -6.35 0.87
CA CYS A 90 5.12 -6.08 -0.01
C CYS A 90 5.02 -4.62 -0.48
N LEU A 91 5.99 -3.75 -0.17
CA LEU A 91 5.91 -2.31 -0.47
C LEU A 91 6.39 -1.97 -1.89
N TYR A 92 5.58 -2.42 -2.85
CA TYR A 92 5.80 -2.25 -4.28
C TYR A 92 4.68 -1.44 -4.93
N LEU A 93 5.00 -0.79 -6.05
CA LEU A 93 4.01 -0.12 -6.90
C LEU A 93 4.12 -0.60 -8.35
N ASN A 94 3.08 -0.33 -9.12
CA ASN A 94 2.99 -0.69 -10.53
C ASN A 94 2.61 0.54 -11.34
N ILE A 95 3.12 0.65 -12.57
CA ILE A 95 3.00 1.83 -13.42
C ILE A 95 2.56 1.39 -14.82
N TRP A 96 1.52 2.03 -15.35
CA TRP A 96 1.10 1.93 -16.75
C TRP A 96 1.26 3.30 -17.39
N THR A 97 2.04 3.38 -18.47
CA THR A 97 2.31 4.64 -19.16
C THR A 97 2.20 4.51 -20.68
N PRO A 98 1.48 5.44 -21.36
CA PRO A 98 1.46 5.52 -22.82
C PRO A 98 2.65 6.33 -23.38
N ALA A 99 3.50 6.90 -22.51
CA ALA A 99 4.52 7.87 -22.90
C ALA A 99 5.81 7.26 -23.47
N LEU A 100 5.95 5.93 -23.44
CA LEU A 100 7.16 5.22 -23.86
C LEU A 100 6.89 4.32 -25.07
N ARG A 101 7.67 4.45 -26.16
CA ARG A 101 7.70 3.53 -27.32
C ARG A 101 9.12 3.36 -27.84
N GLY A 102 9.41 2.18 -28.38
CA GLY A 102 10.75 1.82 -28.84
C GLY A 102 11.52 0.97 -27.82
N TYR A 103 12.86 0.93 -27.96
CA TYR A 103 13.79 0.18 -27.12
C TYR A 103 14.85 1.13 -26.54
N GLY A 104 15.18 0.96 -25.25
CA GLY A 104 16.19 1.76 -24.53
C GLY A 104 15.61 2.94 -23.73
N ALA A 105 16.47 3.61 -22.95
CA ALA A 105 16.10 4.65 -21.97
C ALA A 105 15.60 5.98 -22.60
N ASP A 106 15.80 6.19 -23.90
CA ASP A 106 15.40 7.40 -24.65
C ASP A 106 14.11 7.20 -25.47
N SER A 107 13.20 6.37 -24.98
CA SER A 107 11.98 5.93 -25.68
C SER A 107 10.76 6.85 -25.48
N MET A 108 10.94 8.08 -25.00
CA MET A 108 9.82 9.01 -24.76
C MET A 108 9.16 9.42 -26.09
N VAL A 109 7.86 9.18 -26.22
CA VAL A 109 7.09 9.46 -27.44
C VAL A 109 6.60 10.91 -27.49
N THR A 110 6.48 11.54 -26.32
CA THR A 110 6.03 12.92 -26.17
C THR A 110 6.84 13.62 -25.10
N SER A 111 7.06 14.93 -25.28
CA SER A 111 7.56 15.83 -24.25
C SER A 111 6.45 16.42 -23.37
N GLU A 112 5.18 16.15 -23.72
CA GLU A 112 4.02 16.53 -22.93
C GLU A 112 4.01 15.73 -21.62
N LYS A 113 3.78 16.44 -20.50
CA LYS A 113 3.65 15.79 -19.20
C LYS A 113 2.21 15.35 -19.00
N LEU A 114 2.00 14.05 -18.84
CA LEU A 114 0.67 13.47 -18.76
C LEU A 114 0.09 13.57 -17.34
N PRO A 115 -1.23 13.77 -17.17
CA PRO A 115 -1.88 13.61 -15.86
C PRO A 115 -1.59 12.24 -15.24
N VAL A 116 -1.44 12.20 -13.91
CA VAL A 116 -1.11 11.00 -13.15
C VAL A 116 -2.28 10.60 -12.26
N MET A 117 -2.64 9.32 -12.26
CA MET A 117 -3.66 8.75 -11.38
C MET A 117 -3.04 7.68 -10.47
N VAL A 118 -3.16 7.86 -9.16
CA VAL A 118 -2.58 6.95 -8.14
C VAL A 118 -3.70 6.20 -7.42
N TRP A 119 -3.81 4.91 -7.70
CA TRP A 119 -4.81 3.98 -7.15
C TRP A 119 -4.41 3.45 -5.78
N ILE A 120 -5.35 3.53 -4.84
CA ILE A 120 -5.29 2.92 -3.51
C ILE A 120 -6.46 1.92 -3.41
N TYR A 121 -6.15 0.63 -3.29
CA TYR A 121 -7.16 -0.44 -3.26
C TYR A 121 -7.91 -0.51 -1.93
N GLY A 122 -9.11 -1.12 -1.99
CA GLY A 122 -10.01 -1.35 -0.87
C GLY A 122 -9.67 -2.59 -0.04
N GLY A 123 -10.69 -3.30 0.44
CA GLY A 123 -10.51 -4.52 1.24
C GLY A 123 -10.53 -4.32 2.76
N ALA A 124 -11.25 -3.29 3.24
CA ALA A 124 -11.46 -3.00 4.66
C ALA A 124 -10.17 -2.88 5.49
N TYR A 125 -9.04 -2.60 4.84
CA TYR A 125 -7.68 -2.67 5.41
C TYR A 125 -7.26 -4.05 5.91
N GLN A 126 -8.03 -5.10 5.63
CA GLN A 126 -7.74 -6.49 6.01
C GLN A 126 -7.13 -7.29 4.87
N CYS A 127 -7.62 -7.06 3.65
CA CYS A 127 -7.24 -7.78 2.43
C CYS A 127 -7.17 -6.82 1.22
N GLY A 128 -6.91 -7.39 0.05
CA GLY A 128 -6.81 -6.70 -1.24
C GLY A 128 -5.37 -6.55 -1.71
N GLY A 129 -5.20 -6.22 -2.99
CA GLY A 129 -3.88 -6.00 -3.57
C GLY A 129 -3.90 -5.35 -4.95
N THR A 130 -2.73 -4.84 -5.36
CA THR A 130 -2.58 -4.13 -6.63
C THR A 130 -2.61 -5.01 -7.88
N PHE A 131 -2.62 -6.33 -7.71
CA PHE A 131 -2.54 -7.33 -8.78
C PHE A 131 -3.92 -7.82 -9.25
N GLU A 132 -5.00 -7.40 -8.58
CA GLU A 132 -6.37 -7.73 -8.96
C GLU A 132 -6.65 -7.26 -10.40
N LYS A 133 -7.39 -8.08 -11.16
CA LYS A 133 -7.56 -7.89 -12.61
C LYS A 133 -8.35 -6.62 -12.91
N GLU A 134 -9.25 -6.27 -12.02
CA GLU A 134 -10.10 -5.09 -12.01
C GLU A 134 -9.27 -3.81 -11.94
N PHE A 135 -8.03 -3.88 -11.44
CA PHE A 135 -7.12 -2.75 -11.28
C PHE A 135 -6.05 -2.66 -12.38
N ASP A 136 -6.15 -3.45 -13.45
CA ASP A 136 -5.26 -3.30 -14.60
C ASP A 136 -5.42 -1.89 -15.23
N GLY A 137 -4.40 -1.06 -15.03
CA GLY A 137 -4.37 0.32 -15.48
C GLY A 137 -4.26 0.51 -17.00
N THR A 138 -4.13 -0.55 -17.80
CA THR A 138 -3.87 -0.46 -19.25
C THR A 138 -4.94 0.35 -19.99
N HIS A 139 -6.22 0.06 -19.75
CA HIS A 139 -7.33 0.75 -20.43
C HIS A 139 -7.42 2.22 -20.03
N LEU A 140 -7.16 2.53 -18.77
CA LEU A 140 -7.16 3.90 -18.28
C LEU A 140 -5.96 4.66 -18.87
N ALA A 141 -4.77 4.05 -18.89
CA ALA A 141 -3.56 4.63 -19.49
C ALA A 141 -3.72 4.92 -21.00
N ALA A 142 -4.49 4.11 -21.73
CA ALA A 142 -4.81 4.34 -23.13
C ALA A 142 -5.60 5.64 -23.39
N ASN A 143 -6.21 6.22 -22.35
CA ASN A 143 -6.86 7.54 -22.40
C ASN A 143 -5.89 8.71 -22.14
N GLY A 144 -4.57 8.48 -22.18
CA GLY A 144 -3.57 9.56 -22.07
C GLY A 144 -3.23 9.97 -20.64
N VAL A 145 -3.31 9.04 -19.69
CA VAL A 145 -2.90 9.24 -18.29
C VAL A 145 -1.79 8.25 -17.93
N VAL A 146 -0.94 8.60 -16.97
CA VAL A 146 -0.07 7.62 -16.30
C VAL A 146 -0.81 7.09 -15.08
N VAL A 147 -0.97 5.77 -15.00
CA VAL A 147 -1.65 5.12 -13.88
C VAL A 147 -0.60 4.47 -13.00
N VAL A 148 -0.74 4.64 -11.68
CA VAL A 148 0.09 3.99 -10.67
C VAL A 148 -0.81 3.29 -9.67
N SER A 149 -0.52 2.05 -9.28
CA SER A 149 -1.16 1.39 -8.14
C SER A 149 -0.13 1.14 -7.04
N VAL A 150 -0.50 1.43 -5.78
CA VAL A 150 0.42 1.41 -4.63
C VAL A 150 0.00 0.34 -3.63
N ALA A 151 0.90 -0.61 -3.34
CA ALA A 151 0.74 -1.58 -2.27
C ALA A 151 0.91 -0.92 -0.88
N TYR A 152 0.19 -1.41 0.12
CA TYR A 152 0.35 -0.96 1.51
C TYR A 152 0.13 -2.11 2.49
N ARG A 153 0.74 -2.04 3.68
CA ARG A 153 0.54 -3.06 4.72
C ARG A 153 -0.91 -3.04 5.20
N LEU A 154 -1.44 -4.23 5.47
CA LEU A 154 -2.81 -4.47 5.92
C LEU A 154 -2.83 -5.00 7.36
N ASN A 155 -4.02 -5.11 7.95
CA ASN A 155 -4.31 -5.71 9.26
C ASN A 155 -3.31 -5.30 10.37
N ALA A 156 -2.97 -6.22 11.27
CA ALA A 156 -1.94 -6.07 12.28
C ALA A 156 -0.57 -5.62 11.74
N PHE A 157 -0.21 -5.85 10.47
CA PHE A 157 1.07 -5.35 9.93
C PHE A 157 1.05 -3.85 9.62
N GLY A 158 -0.09 -3.34 9.13
CA GLY A 158 -0.27 -1.95 8.74
C GLY A 158 -0.80 -1.06 9.85
N PHE A 159 -1.52 -1.61 10.82
CA PHE A 159 -2.36 -0.78 11.70
C PHE A 159 -2.37 -1.21 13.16
N MET A 160 -1.53 -2.17 13.55
CA MET A 160 -1.28 -2.43 14.97
C MET A 160 -0.67 -1.19 15.63
N THR A 161 -1.22 -0.86 16.80
CA THR A 161 -0.75 0.22 17.67
C THR A 161 -0.51 -0.33 19.06
N HIS A 162 0.60 0.03 19.72
CA HIS A 162 0.94 -0.46 21.05
C HIS A 162 1.72 0.62 21.83
N PRO A 163 1.57 0.73 23.17
CA PRO A 163 2.36 1.68 23.98
C PRO A 163 3.88 1.58 23.78
N LEU A 164 4.43 0.35 23.72
CA LEU A 164 5.84 0.13 23.40
C LEU A 164 6.31 0.76 22.06
N LEU A 165 5.45 0.87 21.03
CA LEU A 165 5.81 1.59 19.79
C LEU A 165 5.95 3.09 20.03
N HIS A 166 5.11 3.65 20.92
CA HIS A 166 5.23 5.05 21.33
C HIS A 166 6.52 5.27 22.14
N GLU A 167 6.82 4.40 23.10
CA GLU A 167 8.07 4.45 23.87
C GLU A 167 9.30 4.39 22.96
N GLU A 168 9.32 3.45 22.00
CA GLU A 168 10.41 3.33 21.02
C GLU A 168 10.53 4.60 20.17
N ALA A 169 9.42 5.22 19.77
CA ALA A 169 9.45 6.48 19.01
C ALA A 169 9.97 7.66 19.81
N VAL A 170 9.62 7.74 21.11
CA VAL A 170 10.15 8.75 22.03
C VAL A 170 11.66 8.56 22.21
N GLU A 171 12.12 7.32 22.39
CA GLU A 171 13.54 6.99 22.55
C GLU A 171 14.37 7.36 21.31
N ARG A 172 13.86 7.06 20.11
CA ARG A 172 14.53 7.43 18.85
C ARG A 172 14.63 8.94 18.66
N GLY A 173 13.59 9.69 19.06
CA GLY A 173 13.55 11.15 18.91
C GLY A 173 13.61 11.64 17.46
N ASP A 174 13.29 10.78 16.48
CA ASP A 174 13.34 11.06 15.05
C ASP A 174 12.08 11.76 14.50
N GLY A 175 11.03 11.81 15.31
CA GLY A 175 9.73 12.39 14.93
C GLY A 175 8.93 11.51 13.97
N GLU A 176 9.35 10.26 13.74
CA GLU A 176 8.60 9.33 12.89
C GLU A 176 7.30 8.90 13.59
N PRO A 177 6.16 8.84 12.85
CA PRO A 177 4.92 8.32 13.41
C PRO A 177 5.05 6.85 13.84
N TYR A 178 4.33 6.49 14.91
CA TYR A 178 4.39 5.17 15.55
C TYR A 178 3.09 4.35 15.42
N ALA A 179 2.20 4.78 14.53
CA ALA A 179 0.93 4.13 14.23
C ALA A 179 0.54 4.41 12.78
N ASN A 180 -0.54 3.77 12.32
CA ASN A 180 -1.12 3.98 10.98
C ASN A 180 -0.13 3.72 9.83
N PHE A 181 0.71 2.70 10.00
CA PHE A 181 1.77 2.35 9.04
C PHE A 181 1.25 2.11 7.62
N GLY A 182 0.07 1.51 7.45
CA GLY A 182 -0.57 1.36 6.14
C GLY A 182 -0.87 2.69 5.44
N PHE A 183 -1.33 3.71 6.18
CA PHE A 183 -1.48 5.07 5.61
C PHE A 183 -0.13 5.73 5.31
N LEU A 184 0.90 5.44 6.10
CA LEU A 184 2.25 5.93 5.83
C LEU A 184 2.86 5.25 4.59
N ASP A 185 2.56 3.98 4.35
CA ASP A 185 2.97 3.25 3.13
C ASP A 185 2.35 3.87 1.88
N GLN A 186 1.05 4.13 1.91
CA GLN A 186 0.35 4.83 0.83
C GLN A 186 0.97 6.20 0.57
N ARG A 187 1.25 6.96 1.64
CA ARG A 187 1.95 8.25 1.54
C ARG A 187 3.33 8.08 0.90
N ALA A 188 4.11 7.09 1.32
CA ALA A 188 5.44 6.84 0.78
C ALA A 188 5.38 6.47 -0.72
N GLY A 189 4.39 5.70 -1.14
CA GLY A 189 4.14 5.43 -2.56
C GLY A 189 3.76 6.70 -3.34
N ILE A 190 2.89 7.56 -2.80
CA ILE A 190 2.53 8.85 -3.43
C ILE A 190 3.76 9.77 -3.51
N GLN A 191 4.59 9.83 -2.47
CA GLN A 191 5.85 10.58 -2.46
C GLN A 191 6.80 10.06 -3.54
N TRP A 192 6.96 8.74 -3.66
CA TRP A 192 7.78 8.14 -4.71
C TRP A 192 7.28 8.53 -6.09
N VAL A 193 5.96 8.53 -6.32
CA VAL A 193 5.33 8.99 -7.57
C VAL A 193 5.70 10.44 -7.83
N LYS A 194 5.51 11.33 -6.86
CA LYS A 194 5.84 12.76 -6.98
C LYS A 194 7.30 12.99 -7.41
N GLU A 195 8.22 12.17 -6.90
CA GLU A 195 9.66 12.29 -7.17
C GLU A 195 10.09 11.68 -8.50
N ASN A 196 9.43 10.61 -8.96
CA ASN A 196 9.93 9.77 -10.06
C ASN A 196 9.05 9.77 -11.31
N ILE A 197 7.77 10.12 -11.23
CA ILE A 197 6.81 9.88 -12.32
C ILE A 197 7.11 10.65 -13.60
N ALA A 198 7.85 11.76 -13.50
CA ALA A 198 8.35 12.50 -14.66
C ALA A 198 9.21 11.64 -15.59
N LYS A 199 9.93 10.64 -15.06
CA LYS A 199 10.74 9.68 -15.83
C LYS A 199 9.88 8.69 -16.62
N PHE A 200 8.61 8.55 -16.25
CA PHE A 200 7.61 7.72 -16.92
C PHE A 200 6.64 8.56 -17.78
N GLY A 201 6.93 9.86 -17.96
CA GLY A 201 6.13 10.79 -18.75
C GLY A 201 4.97 11.45 -17.99
N GLY A 202 4.82 11.20 -16.69
CA GLY A 202 3.80 11.83 -15.87
C GLY A 202 4.17 13.25 -15.44
N ASP A 203 3.16 14.06 -15.15
CA ASP A 203 3.31 15.38 -14.55
C ASP A 203 3.24 15.29 -13.01
N PRO A 204 4.36 15.51 -12.28
CA PRO A 204 4.35 15.50 -10.82
C PRO A 204 3.47 16.62 -10.22
N GLU A 205 3.11 17.65 -10.99
CA GLU A 205 2.22 18.73 -10.55
C GLU A 205 0.74 18.48 -10.89
N ASN A 206 0.40 17.31 -11.46
CA ASN A 206 -0.96 16.95 -11.84
C ASN A 206 -1.30 15.51 -11.45
N ILE A 207 -1.18 15.22 -10.15
CA ILE A 207 -1.49 13.94 -9.52
C ILE A 207 -2.91 13.94 -8.96
N THR A 208 -3.66 12.90 -9.30
CA THR A 208 -4.98 12.57 -8.75
C THR A 208 -4.87 11.27 -7.95
N VAL A 209 -5.10 11.31 -6.65
CA VAL A 209 -5.22 10.09 -5.84
C VAL A 209 -6.66 9.57 -5.91
N PHE A 210 -6.85 8.26 -6.05
CA PHE A 210 -8.18 7.68 -6.12
C PHE A 210 -8.24 6.27 -5.51
N GLY A 211 -9.42 5.88 -5.03
CA GLY A 211 -9.61 4.61 -4.36
C GLY A 211 -11.07 4.25 -4.16
N GLN A 212 -11.32 2.98 -3.86
CA GLN A 212 -12.66 2.43 -3.59
C GLN A 212 -12.74 1.79 -2.20
N SER A 213 -13.91 1.87 -1.55
CA SER A 213 -14.13 1.29 -0.20
C SER A 213 -13.10 1.83 0.81
N ALA A 214 -12.34 0.96 1.49
CA ALA A 214 -11.22 1.37 2.36
C ALA A 214 -10.15 2.20 1.62
N GLY A 215 -10.01 2.03 0.31
CA GLY A 215 -9.17 2.88 -0.53
C GLY A 215 -9.74 4.30 -0.69
N ALA A 216 -11.07 4.46 -0.70
CA ALA A 216 -11.70 5.78 -0.68
C ALA A 216 -11.55 6.46 0.70
N ALA A 217 -11.66 5.69 1.79
CA ALA A 217 -11.35 6.16 3.14
C ALA A 217 -9.87 6.54 3.29
N SER A 218 -8.97 5.76 2.67
CA SER A 218 -7.56 6.08 2.55
C SER A 218 -7.34 7.40 1.83
N VAL A 219 -7.97 7.62 0.68
CA VAL A 219 -7.90 8.91 -0.05
C VAL A 219 -8.31 10.07 0.85
N LEU A 220 -9.37 9.92 1.66
CA LEU A 220 -9.75 10.94 2.64
C LEU A 220 -8.65 11.17 3.69
N ALA A 221 -8.10 10.10 4.28
CA ALA A 221 -6.99 10.21 5.22
C ALA A 221 -5.78 10.93 4.60
N GLN A 222 -5.47 10.66 3.32
CA GLN A 222 -4.40 11.34 2.60
C GLN A 222 -4.69 12.82 2.38
N ILE A 223 -5.95 13.23 2.12
CA ILE A 223 -6.34 14.65 1.97
C ILE A 223 -6.27 15.39 3.31
N CYS A 224 -6.68 14.73 4.40
CA CYS A 224 -6.73 15.36 5.72
C CYS A 224 -5.37 15.46 6.41
N SER A 225 -4.37 14.69 5.97
CA SER A 225 -3.04 14.68 6.58
C SER A 225 -2.19 15.89 6.13
N PRO A 226 -1.73 16.74 7.07
CA PRO A 226 -0.81 17.85 6.74
C PRO A 226 0.52 17.38 6.13
N MET A 227 0.92 16.13 6.39
CA MET A 227 2.16 15.54 5.88
C MET A 227 2.15 15.36 4.35
N ASN A 228 0.99 15.55 3.71
CA ASN A 228 0.78 15.37 2.28
C ASN A 228 0.62 16.67 1.51
N HIS A 229 0.84 17.82 2.16
CA HIS A 229 0.75 19.12 1.51
C HIS A 229 1.68 19.19 0.28
N GLY A 230 1.10 19.40 -0.91
CA GLY A 230 1.82 19.48 -2.17
C GLY A 230 2.17 18.15 -2.85
N LEU A 231 1.79 16.99 -2.26
CA LEU A 231 2.06 15.68 -2.86
C LEU A 231 1.10 15.33 -4.02
N PHE A 232 -0.14 15.81 -3.97
CA PHE A 232 -1.14 15.61 -5.03
C PHE A 232 -2.12 16.78 -5.09
N GLN A 233 -2.87 16.89 -6.19
CA GLN A 233 -3.71 18.05 -6.49
C GLN A 233 -5.19 17.73 -6.55
N LYS A 234 -5.55 16.46 -6.78
CA LYS A 234 -6.94 16.04 -6.99
C LYS A 234 -7.21 14.73 -6.27
N ALA A 235 -8.47 14.46 -5.99
CA ALA A 235 -8.90 13.24 -5.33
C ALA A 235 -10.22 12.71 -5.89
N ILE A 236 -10.37 11.39 -5.96
CA ILE A 236 -11.62 10.70 -6.31
C ILE A 236 -11.87 9.61 -5.26
N MET A 237 -13.07 9.60 -4.69
CA MET A 237 -13.44 8.67 -3.62
C MET A 237 -14.67 7.87 -4.05
N GLN A 238 -14.52 6.55 -4.20
CA GLN A 238 -15.58 5.66 -4.70
C GLN A 238 -16.11 4.79 -3.55
N SER A 239 -17.39 4.93 -3.20
CA SER A 239 -18.07 4.02 -2.26
C SER A 239 -17.38 3.81 -0.90
N GLY A 240 -16.79 4.85 -0.30
CA GLY A 240 -16.12 4.72 1.01
C GLY A 240 -15.67 6.02 1.68
N ALA A 241 -16.26 7.18 1.33
CA ALA A 241 -15.86 8.47 1.90
C ALA A 241 -17.03 9.33 2.39
N GLY A 242 -16.71 10.39 3.15
CA GLY A 242 -17.63 11.37 3.73
C GLY A 242 -17.62 11.38 5.25
N LEU A 243 -18.16 12.41 5.90
CA LEU A 243 -18.22 12.55 7.38
C LEU A 243 -19.18 11.56 8.10
N GLY A 244 -19.57 10.48 7.42
CA GLY A 244 -20.58 9.52 7.88
C GLY A 244 -19.99 8.30 8.59
N TYR A 245 -20.71 7.18 8.47
CA TYR A 245 -20.48 5.91 9.18
C TYR A 245 -19.02 5.43 9.25
N PHE A 246 -18.25 5.57 8.17
CA PHE A 246 -16.85 5.12 8.10
C PHE A 246 -15.86 5.97 8.92
N ASN A 247 -16.13 7.27 9.09
CA ASN A 247 -15.26 8.17 9.88
C ASN A 247 -15.78 8.42 11.30
N ALA A 248 -17.06 8.17 11.56
CA ALA A 248 -17.64 8.24 12.89
C ALA A 248 -17.17 7.10 13.83
N ARG A 249 -16.36 6.18 13.31
CA ARG A 249 -15.92 4.95 13.97
C ARG A 249 -14.39 4.75 13.93
N GLN A 250 -13.62 5.83 13.73
CA GLN A 250 -12.17 5.73 13.90
C GLN A 250 -11.85 5.49 15.38
N ASP A 251 -10.92 4.58 15.64
CA ASP A 251 -10.53 4.28 17.02
C ASP A 251 -9.65 5.39 17.59
N THR A 252 -9.85 5.66 18.88
CA THR A 252 -8.91 6.50 19.62
C THR A 252 -7.57 5.79 19.73
N LEU A 253 -6.49 6.54 19.93
CA LEU A 253 -5.17 5.96 20.17
C LEU A 253 -5.19 4.97 21.34
N GLU A 254 -5.95 5.27 22.40
CA GLU A 254 -6.09 4.41 23.58
C GLU A 254 -6.75 3.07 23.25
N HIS A 255 -7.86 3.06 22.51
CA HIS A 255 -8.51 1.83 22.08
C HIS A 255 -7.63 1.00 21.14
N ALA A 256 -6.97 1.67 20.19
CA ALA A 256 -6.00 1.04 19.29
C ALA A 256 -4.86 0.35 20.07
N GLN A 257 -4.32 1.03 21.08
CA GLN A 257 -3.28 0.51 21.96
C GLN A 257 -3.76 -0.67 22.81
N ALA A 258 -5.00 -0.64 23.31
CA ALA A 258 -5.59 -1.76 24.02
C ALA A 258 -5.67 -3.02 23.12
N ASN A 259 -5.99 -2.85 21.84
CA ASN A 259 -5.99 -3.96 20.87
C ASN A 259 -4.58 -4.51 20.62
N GLY A 260 -3.58 -3.65 20.51
CA GLY A 260 -2.18 -4.10 20.41
C GLY A 260 -1.73 -4.92 21.61
N ILE A 261 -2.13 -4.52 22.83
CA ILE A 261 -1.82 -5.28 24.05
C ILE A 261 -2.45 -6.68 24.00
N ARG A 262 -3.73 -6.77 23.60
CA ARG A 262 -4.43 -8.07 23.46
C ARG A 262 -3.75 -8.98 22.43
N LEU A 263 -3.24 -8.41 21.33
CA LEU A 263 -2.45 -9.18 20.36
C LEU A 263 -1.13 -9.68 20.97
N PHE A 264 -0.43 -8.86 21.76
CA PHE A 264 0.80 -9.28 22.45
C PHE A 264 0.51 -10.41 23.45
N GLU A 265 -0.59 -10.31 24.20
CA GLU A 265 -1.04 -11.37 25.12
C GLU A 265 -1.35 -12.67 24.39
N ALA A 266 -2.08 -12.61 23.27
CA ALA A 266 -2.40 -13.78 22.44
C ALA A 266 -1.15 -14.44 21.84
N LEU A 267 -0.14 -13.63 21.51
CA LEU A 267 1.16 -14.10 21.02
C LEU A 267 2.10 -14.57 22.14
N GLY A 268 1.76 -14.34 23.41
CA GLY A 268 2.60 -14.69 24.56
C GLY A 268 3.90 -13.88 24.64
N VAL A 269 3.89 -12.63 24.17
CA VAL A 269 5.06 -11.74 24.13
C VAL A 269 4.84 -10.48 24.97
N SER A 270 5.91 -9.89 25.49
CA SER A 270 5.84 -8.68 26.33
C SER A 270 6.77 -7.55 25.88
N THR A 271 7.54 -7.76 24.80
CA THR A 271 8.48 -6.77 24.25
C THR A 271 8.34 -6.66 22.73
N LEU A 272 8.69 -5.50 22.17
CA LEU A 272 8.72 -5.33 20.70
C LEU A 272 9.69 -6.30 20.03
N GLU A 273 10.83 -6.58 20.65
CA GLU A 273 11.83 -7.51 20.11
C GLU A 273 11.23 -8.92 19.95
N GLN A 274 10.59 -9.44 21.00
CA GLN A 274 9.90 -10.73 20.93
C GLN A 274 8.79 -10.73 19.87
N ALA A 275 7.96 -9.69 19.85
CA ALA A 275 6.84 -9.59 18.91
C ALA A 275 7.29 -9.50 17.45
N ARG A 276 8.39 -8.78 17.15
CA ARG A 276 8.99 -8.70 15.80
C ARG A 276 9.68 -10.01 15.38
N ALA A 277 10.11 -10.83 16.34
CA ALA A 277 10.69 -12.14 16.07
C ALA A 277 9.65 -13.22 15.72
N ILE A 278 8.36 -13.01 16.01
CA ILE A 278 7.29 -13.95 15.66
C ILE A 278 7.17 -14.05 14.12
N PRO A 279 7.03 -15.25 13.54
CA PRO A 279 6.76 -15.40 12.11
C PRO A 279 5.49 -14.68 11.67
N ALA A 280 5.51 -14.04 10.50
CA ALA A 280 4.38 -13.25 10.00
C ALA A 280 3.06 -14.03 10.00
N ARG A 281 3.08 -15.29 9.55
CA ARG A 281 1.88 -16.13 9.52
C ARG A 281 1.27 -16.32 10.92
N THR A 282 2.09 -16.52 11.95
CA THR A 282 1.62 -16.65 13.33
C THR A 282 1.03 -15.35 13.86
N VAL A 283 1.60 -14.19 13.51
CA VAL A 283 1.02 -12.88 13.84
C VAL A 283 -0.34 -12.70 13.18
N LEU A 284 -0.45 -13.07 11.90
CA LEU A 284 -1.69 -13.00 11.13
C LEU A 284 -2.77 -13.89 11.75
N GLU A 285 -2.48 -15.18 11.96
CA GLU A 285 -3.42 -16.15 12.55
C GLU A 285 -3.90 -15.69 13.94
N ALA A 286 -2.99 -15.17 14.77
CA ALA A 286 -3.35 -14.60 16.07
C ALA A 286 -4.30 -13.41 15.91
N ALA A 287 -3.98 -12.46 15.03
CA ALA A 287 -4.82 -11.30 14.75
C ALA A 287 -6.22 -11.70 14.23
N GLU A 288 -6.31 -12.68 13.35
CA GLU A 288 -7.59 -13.15 12.81
C GLU A 288 -8.47 -13.83 13.87
N SER A 289 -7.84 -14.53 14.83
CA SER A 289 -8.52 -15.29 15.88
C SER A 289 -8.99 -14.47 17.08
N LEU A 290 -8.53 -13.22 17.22
CA LEU A 290 -8.87 -12.37 18.36
C LEU A 290 -10.35 -11.96 18.30
N PRO A 291 -11.14 -12.12 19.37
CA PRO A 291 -12.50 -11.61 19.35
C PRO A 291 -12.50 -10.08 19.30
N VAL A 292 -13.57 -9.51 18.74
CA VAL A 292 -13.83 -8.07 18.81
C VAL A 292 -13.69 -7.59 20.27
N PRO A 293 -13.09 -6.42 20.52
CA PRO A 293 -12.95 -5.92 21.89
C PRO A 293 -14.32 -5.81 22.56
N PRO A 294 -14.52 -6.38 23.76
CA PRO A 294 -15.83 -6.40 24.42
C PRO A 294 -16.44 -5.00 24.61
N ASP A 295 -15.60 -3.99 24.85
CA ASP A 295 -16.00 -2.60 25.09
C ASP A 295 -16.00 -1.73 23.82
N SER A 296 -15.84 -2.33 22.64
CA SER A 296 -15.81 -1.58 21.37
C SER A 296 -17.18 -1.01 20.97
N GLY A 297 -18.27 -1.56 21.50
CA GLY A 297 -19.63 -1.27 21.04
C GLY A 297 -19.91 -1.77 19.62
N ARG A 298 -19.15 -2.76 19.14
CA ARG A 298 -19.12 -3.25 17.75
C ARG A 298 -19.23 -4.78 17.65
N GLU A 299 -20.17 -5.38 18.39
CA GLU A 299 -20.31 -6.84 18.55
C GLU A 299 -20.46 -7.64 17.23
N ASP A 300 -20.86 -7.00 16.12
CA ASP A 300 -21.02 -7.60 14.79
C ASP A 300 -19.85 -7.29 13.80
N ASP A 301 -18.74 -6.72 14.27
CA ASP A 301 -17.65 -6.19 13.43
C ASP A 301 -16.44 -7.16 13.35
N TRP A 302 -15.43 -6.86 12.55
CA TRP A 302 -14.29 -7.77 12.32
C TRP A 302 -13.34 -7.88 13.54
N SER A 303 -12.70 -9.06 13.71
CA SER A 303 -11.91 -9.50 14.89
C SER A 303 -10.79 -8.54 15.34
N MET A 304 -10.13 -7.88 14.39
CA MET A 304 -9.14 -6.84 14.64
C MET A 304 -9.52 -5.61 13.85
N ILE A 305 -10.17 -4.65 14.51
CA ILE A 305 -10.40 -3.36 13.89
C ILE A 305 -9.05 -2.69 13.65
N VAL A 306 -8.84 -2.43 12.37
CA VAL A 306 -7.88 -1.50 11.82
C VAL A 306 -8.35 -0.09 12.22
N ASN A 307 -7.50 0.68 12.90
CA ASN A 307 -7.83 2.01 13.46
C ASN A 307 -8.71 2.92 12.59
#